data_AF-A0A5E3X3V3-F1
#
_entry.id   AF-A0A5E3X3V3-F1
#
_cell.length_a   1.000
_cell.length_b   1.000
_cell.length_c   1.000
_cell.angle_alpha   90.00
_cell.angle_beta   90.00
_cell.angle_gamma   90.00
#
_symmetry.space_group_name_H-M   'P 1'
#
loop_
_entity.id
_entity.type
_entity.pdbx_description
1 polymer ?
#
loop_
_entity_poly.entity_id
_entity_poly.type
_entity_poly.pdbx_seq_one_letter_code
_entity_poly.pdbx_strand_id
1 'polypeptide(L)'
;MRLADLAWKAVTEDIIRRCWEKTGILPDMSTPPPTSNPLSKLEQSVSDSLDALDECGVLQKNNCVDLEELVNSAAEQIVVEETSEEEICSAVPERHAEGNVIVIDNDEPETPLPSRTDTLAAVATLQQYISGVDGDFAHSMEKVLADFDRQTRLEGLKGLKDTSITQYFKSA
;
A
#
# COMPACT_ATOMS: atom_id res chain seq x y z
N MET A 1 -13.25 11.30 -8.69
CA MET A 1 -11.94 10.65 -8.96
C MET A 1 -10.98 11.41 -9.90
N ARG A 2 -11.11 12.73 -10.14
CA ARG A 2 -10.31 13.43 -11.16
C ARG A 2 -8.79 13.44 -10.93
N LEU A 3 -8.35 13.39 -9.67
CA LEU A 3 -6.91 13.41 -9.33
C LEU A 3 -6.22 12.09 -9.70
N ALA A 4 -6.91 10.96 -9.53
CA ALA A 4 -6.41 9.64 -9.93
C ALA A 4 -6.29 9.55 -11.45
N ASP A 5 -7.28 10.06 -12.19
CA ASP A 5 -7.24 10.11 -13.66
C ASP A 5 -6.10 10.98 -14.19
N LEU A 6 -5.84 12.12 -13.54
CA LEU A 6 -4.73 13.00 -13.89
C LEU A 6 -3.38 12.37 -13.55
N ALA A 7 -3.28 11.67 -12.42
CA ALA A 7 -2.09 10.93 -12.03
C ALA A 7 -1.80 9.79 -13.02
N TRP A 8 -2.83 9.03 -13.42
CA TRP A 8 -2.70 7.95 -14.40
C TRP A 8 -2.27 8.47 -15.77
N LYS A 9 -2.87 9.58 -16.23
CA LYS A 9 -2.48 10.24 -17.50
C LYS A 9 -1.06 10.82 -17.47
N ALA A 10 -0.50 11.08 -16.30
CA ALA A 10 0.87 11.57 -16.15
C ALA A 10 1.92 10.44 -16.19
N VAL A 11 1.50 9.16 -16.14
CA VAL A 11 2.39 8.01 -16.30
C VAL A 11 2.72 7.83 -17.77
N THR A 12 3.95 8.16 -18.16
CA THR A 12 4.48 7.90 -19.50
C THR A 12 5.22 6.56 -19.54
N GLU A 13 5.42 6.02 -20.75
CA GLU A 13 6.21 4.79 -20.97
C GLU A 13 7.61 4.86 -20.33
N ASP A 14 8.21 6.05 -20.31
CA ASP A 14 9.50 6.31 -19.68
C ASP A 14 9.47 6.13 -18.16
N ILE A 15 8.36 6.51 -17.50
CA ILE A 15 8.17 6.33 -16.05
C ILE A 15 8.03 4.85 -15.72
N ILE A 16 7.26 4.12 -16.54
CA ILE A 16 7.08 2.67 -16.40
C ILE A 16 8.42 1.96 -16.56
N ARG A 17 9.18 2.30 -17.61
CA ARG A 17 10.49 1.70 -17.88
C ARG A 17 11.48 1.93 -16.74
N ARG A 18 11.60 3.17 -16.24
CA ARG A 18 12.48 3.49 -15.10
C ARG A 18 12.03 2.82 -13.80
N CYS A 19 10.72 2.66 -13.60
CA CYS A 19 10.18 1.94 -12.45
C CYS A 19 10.62 0.47 -12.49
N TRP A 20 10.46 -0.20 -13.63
CA TRP A 20 10.86 -1.59 -13.82
C TRP A 20 12.37 -1.81 -13.73
N GLU A 21 13.17 -0.84 -14.19
CA GLU A 21 14.63 -0.86 -14.04
C GLU A 21 15.04 -0.74 -12.56
N LYS A 22 14.45 0.21 -11.81
CA LYS A 22 14.76 0.39 -10.38
C LYS A 22 14.29 -0.77 -9.49
N THR A 23 13.20 -1.43 -9.88
CA THR A 23 12.65 -2.58 -9.16
C THR A 23 13.29 -3.91 -9.56
N GLY A 24 14.16 -3.92 -10.57
CA GLY A 24 14.80 -5.13 -11.08
C GLY A 24 13.82 -6.08 -11.79
N ILE A 25 12.65 -5.60 -12.21
CA ILE A 25 11.67 -6.37 -13.00
C ILE A 25 12.16 -6.54 -14.44
N LEU A 26 12.86 -5.54 -14.97
CA LEU A 26 13.53 -5.66 -16.26
C LEU A 26 14.78 -6.54 -16.10
N PRO A 27 14.85 -7.70 -16.79
CA PRO A 27 16.08 -8.47 -16.82
C PRO A 27 17.20 -7.63 -17.44
N ASP A 28 18.39 -7.69 -16.85
CA ASP A 28 19.59 -7.08 -17.44
C ASP A 28 19.75 -7.66 -18.84
N MET A 29 19.59 -6.80 -19.86
CA MET A 29 19.63 -7.16 -21.29
C MET A 29 21.00 -7.72 -21.72
N SER A 30 21.98 -7.74 -20.81
CA SER A 30 23.24 -8.48 -20.95
C SER A 30 23.09 -10.00 -20.79
N THR A 31 21.93 -10.48 -20.33
CA THR A 31 21.64 -11.90 -20.14
C THR A 31 20.91 -12.43 -21.36
N PRO A 32 21.44 -13.45 -22.08
CA PRO A 32 20.73 -14.04 -23.20
C PRO A 32 19.38 -14.59 -22.72
N PRO A 33 18.31 -14.48 -23.53
CA PRO A 33 17.00 -14.99 -23.14
C PRO A 33 17.13 -16.48 -22.80
N PRO A 34 16.58 -16.95 -21.66
CA PRO A 34 16.49 -18.37 -21.41
C PRO A 34 15.68 -18.98 -22.55
N THR A 35 16.34 -19.80 -23.36
CA THR A 35 15.83 -20.36 -24.62
C THR A 35 14.80 -21.47 -24.37
N SER A 36 14.33 -21.60 -23.13
CA SER A 36 13.37 -22.60 -22.70
C SER A 36 12.50 -21.94 -21.63
N ASN A 37 11.21 -21.80 -21.91
CA ASN A 37 10.23 -21.38 -20.91
C ASN A 37 10.30 -22.39 -19.75
N PRO A 38 10.86 -22.02 -18.57
CA PRO A 38 11.00 -22.96 -17.46
C PRO A 38 9.63 -23.43 -16.96
N LEU A 39 8.59 -22.64 -17.22
CA LEU A 39 7.19 -22.94 -16.98
C LEU A 39 6.71 -24.15 -17.78
N SER A 40 7.04 -24.26 -19.07
CA SER A 40 6.55 -25.38 -19.90
C SER A 40 7.10 -26.73 -19.45
N LYS A 41 8.34 -26.76 -18.94
CA LYS A 41 8.92 -28.00 -18.38
C LYS A 41 8.26 -28.38 -17.06
N LEU A 42 7.88 -27.39 -16.25
CA LEU A 42 7.17 -27.61 -15.00
C LEU A 42 5.74 -28.09 -15.27
N GLU A 43 5.03 -27.46 -16.20
CA GLU A 43 3.69 -27.84 -16.64
C GLU A 43 3.68 -29.29 -17.14
N GLN A 44 4.62 -29.67 -18.01
CA GLN A 44 4.77 -31.05 -18.48
C GLN A 44 4.98 -32.03 -17.33
N SER A 45 5.84 -31.69 -16.36
CA SER A 45 6.11 -32.54 -15.19
C SER A 45 4.89 -32.71 -14.28
N VAL A 46 4.04 -31.67 -14.17
CA VAL A 46 2.80 -31.74 -13.40
C VAL A 46 1.79 -32.63 -14.14
N SER A 47 1.66 -32.49 -15.46
CA SER A 47 0.82 -33.37 -16.28
C SER A 47 1.24 -34.84 -16.17
N ASP A 48 2.52 -35.14 -16.34
CA ASP A 48 3.05 -36.51 -16.24
C ASP A 48 2.79 -37.13 -14.85
N SER A 49 2.83 -36.31 -13.79
CA SER A 49 2.55 -36.75 -12.41
C SER A 49 1.07 -37.02 -12.19
N LEU A 50 0.18 -36.21 -12.78
CA LEU A 50 -1.27 -36.42 -12.71
C LEU A 50 -1.70 -37.67 -13.48
N ASP A 51 -1.12 -37.90 -14.67
CA ASP A 51 -1.36 -39.10 -15.47
C ASP A 51 -0.92 -40.36 -14.73
N ALA A 52 0.25 -40.34 -14.06
CA ALA A 52 0.71 -41.45 -13.24
C ALA A 52 -0.22 -41.75 -12.05
N LEU A 53 -0.79 -40.72 -11.42
CA LEU A 53 -1.72 -40.87 -10.31
C LEU A 53 -3.10 -41.41 -10.76
N ASP A 54 -3.52 -41.07 -11.97
CA ASP A 54 -4.71 -41.63 -12.62
C ASP A 54 -4.51 -43.10 -13.02
N GLU A 55 -3.36 -43.45 -13.61
CA GLU A 55 -3.00 -44.84 -13.92
C GLU A 55 -2.93 -45.72 -12.66
N CYS A 56 -2.51 -45.15 -11.53
CA CYS A 56 -2.53 -45.83 -10.23
C CYS A 56 -3.92 -45.91 -9.60
N GLY A 57 -4.94 -45.30 -10.19
CA GLY A 57 -6.32 -45.27 -9.70
C GLY A 57 -6.52 -44.43 -8.43
N VAL A 58 -5.52 -43.64 -8.04
CA VAL A 58 -5.56 -42.73 -6.88
C VAL A 58 -6.35 -41.47 -7.24
N LEU A 59 -6.15 -40.97 -8.46
CA LEU A 59 -6.95 -39.89 -9.03
C LEU A 59 -8.10 -40.49 -9.84
N GLN A 60 -9.34 -40.10 -9.55
CA GLN A 60 -10.47 -40.40 -10.43
C GLN A 60 -10.59 -39.25 -11.44
N LYS A 61 -10.56 -39.52 -12.75
CA LYS A 61 -10.71 -38.48 -13.80
C LYS A 61 -11.89 -37.55 -13.59
N ASN A 62 -12.97 -38.04 -12.99
CA ASN A 62 -14.17 -37.26 -12.70
C ASN A 62 -13.95 -36.14 -11.65
N ASN A 63 -12.84 -36.18 -10.91
CA ASN A 63 -12.43 -35.12 -9.97
C ASN A 63 -11.38 -34.17 -10.57
N CYS A 64 -10.91 -34.43 -11.79
CA CYS A 64 -10.03 -33.50 -12.49
C CYS A 64 -10.91 -32.40 -13.10
N VAL A 65 -11.05 -31.30 -12.37
CA VAL A 65 -11.77 -30.13 -12.87
C VAL A 65 -10.84 -29.37 -13.81
N ASP A 66 -11.35 -29.01 -14.98
CA ASP A 66 -10.60 -28.22 -15.95
C ASP A 66 -10.26 -26.85 -15.35
N LEU A 67 -9.01 -26.39 -15.51
CA LEU A 67 -8.55 -25.14 -14.91
C LEU A 67 -9.29 -23.92 -15.50
N GLU A 68 -9.65 -23.98 -16.78
CA GLU A 68 -10.40 -22.89 -17.42
C GLU A 68 -11.84 -22.83 -16.90
N GLU A 69 -12.45 -23.99 -16.63
CA GLU A 69 -13.75 -24.10 -15.95
C GLU A 69 -13.71 -23.64 -14.49
N LEU A 70 -12.63 -23.94 -13.75
CA LEU A 70 -12.42 -23.49 -12.36
C LEU A 70 -12.25 -21.97 -12.27
N VAL A 71 -11.46 -21.39 -13.16
CA VAL A 71 -11.14 -19.95 -13.14
C VAL A 71 -12.26 -19.12 -13.75
N ASN A 72 -13.02 -19.66 -14.72
CA ASN A 72 -14.11 -18.97 -15.40
C ASN A 72 -15.47 -19.64 -15.14
N SER A 73 -15.69 -20.12 -13.92
CA SER A 73 -16.94 -20.77 -13.57
C SER A 73 -18.14 -19.85 -13.84
N ALA A 74 -19.08 -20.31 -14.65
CA ALA A 74 -20.31 -19.58 -14.95
C ALA A 74 -21.15 -19.31 -13.68
N ALA A 75 -20.97 -20.12 -12.63
CA ALA A 75 -21.63 -19.93 -11.34
C ALA A 75 -21.07 -18.74 -10.55
N GLU A 76 -19.82 -18.34 -10.81
CA GLU A 76 -19.14 -17.23 -10.13
C GLU A 76 -19.09 -15.94 -10.98
N GLN A 77 -19.78 -15.92 -12.13
CA GLN A 77 -20.09 -14.67 -12.84
C GLN A 77 -21.14 -13.87 -12.05
N ILE A 78 -20.74 -13.38 -10.89
CA ILE A 78 -21.45 -12.34 -10.18
C ILE A 78 -21.29 -11.08 -11.03
N VAL A 79 -22.37 -10.66 -11.69
CA VAL A 79 -22.49 -9.32 -12.24
C VAL A 79 -22.41 -8.37 -11.05
N VAL A 80 -21.23 -7.82 -10.81
CA VAL A 80 -21.05 -6.73 -9.84
C VAL A 80 -21.87 -5.58 -10.40
N GLU A 81 -23.04 -5.35 -9.80
CA GLU A 81 -23.86 -4.19 -10.09
C GLU A 81 -23.03 -2.98 -9.64
N GLU A 82 -22.56 -2.20 -10.60
CA GLU A 82 -21.71 -1.04 -10.36
C GLU A 82 -22.50 -0.03 -9.51
N THR A 83 -22.23 0.01 -8.20
CA THR A 83 -22.72 1.09 -7.34
C THR A 83 -22.19 2.40 -7.90
N SER A 84 -23.08 3.34 -8.24
CA SER A 84 -22.65 4.60 -8.84
C SER A 84 -21.77 5.39 -7.87
N GLU A 85 -20.75 6.07 -8.39
CA GLU A 85 -19.83 6.86 -7.57
C GLU A 85 -20.56 7.93 -6.74
N GLU A 86 -21.72 8.42 -7.21
CA GLU A 86 -22.56 9.37 -6.48
C GLU A 86 -23.15 8.77 -5.19
N GLU A 87 -23.50 7.48 -5.18
CA GLU A 87 -24.02 6.79 -4.00
C GLU A 87 -22.93 6.65 -2.92
N ILE A 88 -21.68 6.44 -3.35
CA ILE A 88 -20.51 6.39 -2.46
C ILE A 88 -20.20 7.78 -1.89
N CYS A 89 -20.26 8.83 -2.70
CA CYS A 89 -19.94 10.20 -2.27
C CYS A 89 -20.99 10.78 -1.31
N SER A 90 -22.27 10.44 -1.50
CA SER A 90 -23.36 10.90 -0.64
C SER A 90 -23.38 10.26 0.75
N ALA A 91 -22.66 9.14 0.95
CA ALA A 91 -22.52 8.46 2.24
C ALA A 91 -21.53 9.14 3.21
N VAL A 92 -20.79 10.17 2.76
CA VAL A 92 -19.80 10.88 3.57
C VAL A 92 -20.37 12.22 4.06
N PRO A 93 -20.81 12.34 5.34
CA PRO A 93 -21.20 13.63 5.88
C PRO A 93 -19.97 14.53 6.08
N GLU A 94 -19.93 15.62 5.32
CA GLU A 94 -18.90 16.66 5.32
C GLU A 94 -18.91 17.43 6.65
N ARG A 95 -17.92 17.15 7.53
CA ARG A 95 -17.71 17.93 8.76
C ARG A 95 -16.81 19.12 8.45
N HIS A 96 -17.41 20.28 8.18
CA HIS A 96 -16.73 21.57 8.29
C HIS A 96 -16.71 22.05 9.75
N ALA A 97 -15.55 22.52 10.23
CA ALA A 97 -15.46 23.40 11.40
C ALA A 97 -14.15 24.21 11.38
N GLU A 98 -14.26 25.42 10.84
CA GLU A 98 -13.85 26.69 11.47
C GLU A 98 -12.50 26.73 12.21
N GLY A 99 -11.45 27.19 11.51
CA GLY A 99 -10.17 27.54 12.11
C GLY A 99 -10.20 28.95 12.71
N ASN A 100 -10.14 29.02 14.04
CA ASN A 100 -9.99 30.26 14.80
C ASN A 100 -8.49 30.61 14.88
N VAL A 101 -8.06 31.69 14.22
CA VAL A 101 -6.67 32.17 14.27
C VAL A 101 -6.53 33.12 15.47
N ILE A 102 -5.83 32.68 16.51
CA ILE A 102 -5.41 33.53 17.62
C ILE A 102 -3.94 33.90 17.38
N VAL A 103 -3.67 35.18 17.18
CA VAL A 103 -2.31 35.74 17.16
C VAL A 103 -1.89 35.99 18.61
N ILE A 104 -0.86 35.29 19.08
CA ILE A 104 -0.23 35.55 20.39
C ILE A 104 1.16 36.09 20.13
N ASP A 105 1.35 37.34 20.52
CA ASP A 105 2.64 38.04 20.61
C ASP A 105 3.38 37.47 21.83
N ASN A 106 4.59 36.91 21.64
CA ASN A 106 5.37 36.35 22.74
C ASN A 106 6.83 36.79 22.65
N ASP A 107 7.19 37.73 23.52
CA ASP A 107 8.51 38.32 23.70
C ASP A 107 9.23 37.62 24.87
N GLU A 108 9.69 36.38 24.66
CA GLU A 108 10.43 35.58 25.66
C GLU A 108 11.53 34.74 24.96
N PRO A 109 12.77 34.62 25.51
CA PRO A 109 13.90 34.05 24.79
C PRO A 109 13.70 32.57 24.44
N GLU A 110 13.48 32.30 23.15
CA GLU A 110 13.21 30.97 22.62
C GLU A 110 14.42 30.04 22.79
N THR A 111 14.30 29.08 23.71
CA THR A 111 14.99 27.80 23.54
C THR A 111 14.51 27.18 22.23
N PRO A 112 15.38 26.68 21.33
CA PRO A 112 14.96 26.19 20.04
C PRO A 112 13.92 25.08 20.23
N LEU A 113 12.76 25.25 19.59
CA LEU A 113 11.69 24.28 19.64
C LEU A 113 12.23 22.92 19.16
N PRO A 114 12.02 21.83 19.92
CA PRO A 114 12.54 20.52 19.55
C PRO A 114 12.03 20.13 18.15
N SER A 115 12.92 19.51 17.35
CA SER A 115 12.53 19.04 16.03
C SER A 115 11.40 18.04 16.16
N ARG A 116 10.49 18.03 15.18
CA ARG A 116 9.39 17.07 15.10
C ARG A 116 9.88 15.61 15.20
N THR A 117 11.05 15.31 14.65
CA THR A 117 11.68 13.99 14.77
C THR A 117 12.01 13.64 16.21
N ASP A 118 12.49 14.62 16.97
CA ASP A 118 12.90 14.45 18.36
C ASP A 118 11.68 14.29 19.25
N THR A 119 10.61 15.02 18.95
CA THR A 119 9.30 14.87 19.62
C THR A 119 8.72 13.48 19.39
N LEU A 120 8.77 12.95 18.16
CA LEU A 120 8.31 11.58 17.87
C LEU A 120 9.17 10.52 18.55
N ALA A 121 10.49 10.72 18.64
CA ALA A 121 11.39 9.82 19.37
C ALA A 121 11.09 9.82 20.88
N ALA A 122 10.78 10.99 21.46
CA ALA A 122 10.37 11.10 22.87
C ALA A 122 9.04 10.38 23.13
N VAL A 123 8.06 10.53 22.23
CA VAL A 123 6.77 9.83 22.31
C VAL A 123 6.96 8.31 22.27
N ALA A 124 7.80 7.81 21.37
CA ALA A 124 8.12 6.38 21.29
C ALA A 124 8.75 5.86 22.59
N THR A 125 9.65 6.66 23.20
CA THR A 125 10.27 6.34 24.49
C THR A 125 9.22 6.26 25.61
N LEU A 126 8.27 7.21 25.64
CA LEU A 126 7.18 7.22 26.62
C LEU A 126 6.22 6.03 26.42
N GLN A 127 5.86 5.71 25.19
CA GLN A 127 5.03 4.55 24.87
C GLN A 127 5.70 3.24 25.33
N GLN A 128 7.01 3.11 25.11
CA GLN A 128 7.77 1.95 25.57
C GLN A 128 7.75 1.83 27.11
N TYR A 129 7.90 2.94 27.83
CA TYR A 129 7.81 2.94 29.29
C TYR A 129 6.42 2.53 29.79
N ILE A 130 5.36 3.07 29.17
CA ILE A 130 3.97 2.82 29.56
C ILE A 130 3.53 1.40 29.25
N SER A 131 4.09 0.77 28.20
CA SER A 131 3.79 -0.62 27.85
C SER A 131 4.12 -1.64 28.95
N GLY A 132 4.99 -1.27 29.90
CA GLY A 132 5.31 -2.09 31.07
C GLY A 132 4.51 -1.75 32.34
N VAL A 133 3.58 -0.79 32.27
CA VAL A 133 2.78 -0.32 33.41
C VAL A 133 1.32 -0.62 33.14
N ASP A 134 0.73 -1.52 33.94
CA ASP A 134 -0.70 -1.80 33.87
C ASP A 134 -1.50 -0.77 34.68
N GLY A 135 -2.59 -0.25 34.11
CA GLY A 135 -3.55 0.60 34.81
C GLY A 135 -4.32 1.56 33.91
N ASP A 136 -5.44 2.08 34.43
CA ASP A 136 -6.33 3.00 33.68
C ASP A 136 -5.60 4.26 33.19
N PHE A 137 -4.65 4.77 34.00
CA PHE A 137 -3.83 5.91 33.63
C PHE A 137 -2.87 5.58 32.47
N ALA A 138 -2.27 4.39 32.47
CA ALA A 138 -1.37 3.94 31.41
C ALA A 138 -2.10 3.83 30.07
N HIS A 139 -3.29 3.21 30.06
CA HIS A 139 -4.13 3.13 28.86
C HIS A 139 -4.59 4.51 28.36
N SER A 140 -4.92 5.43 29.27
CA SER A 140 -5.26 6.81 28.91
C SER A 140 -4.08 7.53 28.27
N MET A 141 -2.89 7.38 28.86
CA MET A 141 -1.67 8.02 28.35
C MET A 141 -1.22 7.42 27.01
N GLU A 142 -1.35 6.11 26.83
CA GLU A 142 -1.11 5.42 25.56
C GLU A 142 -2.01 5.98 24.44
N LYS A 143 -3.31 6.15 24.73
CA LYS A 143 -4.25 6.75 23.79
C LYS A 143 -3.84 8.17 23.40
N VAL A 144 -3.49 9.01 24.38
CA VAL A 144 -3.05 10.40 24.13
C VAL A 144 -1.78 10.43 23.30
N LEU A 145 -0.80 9.57 23.58
CA LEU A 145 0.44 9.49 22.82
C LEU A 145 0.22 8.99 21.39
N ALA A 146 -0.68 8.04 21.19
CA ALA A 146 -1.06 7.55 19.85
C ALA A 146 -1.77 8.64 19.03
N ASP A 147 -2.70 9.37 19.64
CA ASP A 147 -3.38 10.50 19.00
C ASP A 147 -2.39 11.61 18.65
N PHE A 148 -1.45 11.91 19.55
CA PHE A 148 -0.39 12.90 19.34
C PHE A 148 0.59 12.50 18.22
N ASP A 149 1.06 11.24 18.17
CA ASP A 149 1.91 10.74 17.08
C ASP A 149 1.19 10.86 15.73
N ARG A 150 -0.07 10.43 15.67
CA ARG A 150 -0.89 10.54 14.46
C ARG A 150 -1.05 12.00 14.01
N GLN A 151 -1.38 12.90 14.92
CA GLN A 151 -1.57 14.31 14.59
C GLN A 151 -0.26 14.95 14.13
N THR A 152 0.83 14.70 14.84
CA THR A 152 2.17 15.16 14.48
C THR A 152 2.54 14.65 13.09
N ARG A 153 2.25 13.38 12.77
CA ARG A 153 2.44 12.78 11.43
C ARG A 153 1.64 13.51 10.34
N LEU A 154 0.36 13.75 10.58
CA LEU A 154 -0.53 14.46 9.65
C LEU A 154 -0.09 15.91 9.40
N GLU A 155 0.34 16.63 10.43
CA GLU A 155 0.81 18.01 10.28
C GLU A 155 2.06 18.10 9.39
N GLY A 156 2.95 17.11 9.48
CA GLY A 156 4.05 17.01 8.53
C GLY A 156 3.57 16.83 7.12
N LEU A 157 2.64 15.90 6.89
CA LEU A 157 2.07 15.63 5.57
C LEU A 157 1.44 16.89 4.94
N LYS A 158 0.79 17.72 5.75
CA LYS A 158 0.24 19.02 5.30
C LYS A 158 1.32 20.02 4.87
N GLY A 159 2.54 19.90 5.41
CA GLY A 159 3.68 20.75 5.06
C GLY A 159 4.52 20.20 3.90
N LEU A 160 4.23 18.99 3.39
CA LEU A 160 4.90 18.49 2.20
C LEU A 160 4.46 19.29 0.97
N LYS A 161 5.43 19.72 0.19
CA LYS A 161 5.18 20.29 -1.15
C LYS A 161 4.89 19.16 -2.11
N ASP A 162 3.90 19.35 -2.98
CA ASP A 162 3.69 18.49 -4.13
C ASP A 162 4.95 18.50 -5.00
N THR A 163 5.65 17.37 -5.03
CA THR A 163 6.79 17.16 -5.92
C THR A 163 6.35 16.27 -7.06
N SER A 164 6.79 16.61 -8.29
CA SER A 164 6.54 15.71 -9.42
C SER A 164 7.31 14.42 -9.19
N ILE A 165 6.70 13.27 -9.51
CA ILE A 165 7.34 11.96 -9.46
C ILE A 165 8.68 11.96 -10.22
N THR A 166 8.83 12.80 -11.25
CA THR A 166 10.06 12.97 -12.02
C THR A 166 11.22 13.54 -11.21
N GLN A 167 10.98 14.31 -10.15
CA GLN A 167 12.01 14.86 -9.26
C GLN A 167 12.64 13.78 -8.37
N TYR A 168 11.89 12.73 -8.03
CA TYR A 168 12.41 11.58 -7.28
C TYR A 168 13.47 10.79 -8.07
N PHE A 169 13.39 10.82 -9.40
CA PHE A 169 14.34 10.14 -10.29
C PHE A 169 15.53 11.02 -10.71
N LYS A 170 15.60 12.28 -10.26
CA LYS A 170 16.79 13.13 -10.46
C LYS A 170 17.81 12.85 -9.38
N SER A 171 18.41 11.66 -9.41
CA SER A 171 19.62 11.39 -8.65
C SER A 171 20.46 10.35 -9.39
N ALA A 172 21.42 10.87 -10.16
CA ALA A 172 22.77 10.36 -10.30
C ALA A 172 23.68 11.59 -10.43
#